data_AF-A0A965S1H6-F1
#
_entry.id   AF-A0A965S1H6-F1
#
_cell.length_a   1.000
_cell.length_b   1.000
_cell.length_c   1.000
_cell.angle_alpha   90.00
_cell.angle_beta   90.00
_cell.angle_gamma   90.00
#
_symmetry.space_group_name_H-M   'P 1'
#
loop_
_entity.id
_entity.type
_entity.pdbx_description
1 polymer ?
#
loop_
_entity_poly.entity_id
_entity_poly.type
_entity_poly.pdbx_seq_one_letter_code
_entity_poly.pdbx_strand_id
1 'polypeptide(L)'
;MCFSIQFGRFEQASNKRIRIFVKQLGIKTYTLQQESDFKVILYGAYTTKEEAIKALQDFKKRYNTDAFIVEYHFKTRLFNK
;
A
#
# COMPACT_ATOMS: atom_id res chain seq x y z
N MET A 1 -5.65 14.51 -4.25
CA MET A 1 -5.11 13.85 -3.05
C MET A 1 -5.73 12.46 -3.00
N CYS A 2 -4.95 11.41 -2.77
CA CYS A 2 -5.46 10.03 -2.73
C CYS A 2 -4.97 9.35 -1.45
N PHE A 3 -5.75 8.42 -0.93
CA PHE A 3 -5.44 7.65 0.27
C PHE A 3 -5.19 6.19 -0.11
N SER A 4 -4.25 5.54 0.56
CA SER A 4 -4.00 4.11 0.41
C SER A 4 -3.71 3.49 1.77
N ILE A 5 -3.85 2.18 1.89
CA ILE A 5 -3.56 1.46 3.12
C ILE A 5 -2.16 0.89 3.03
N GLN A 6 -1.22 1.42 3.81
CA GLN A 6 0.10 0.84 3.99
C GLN A 6 0.03 -0.27 5.03
N PHE A 7 0.28 -1.52 4.63
CA PHE A 7 0.25 -2.65 5.57
C PHE A 7 1.64 -3.17 5.96
N GLY A 8 2.70 -2.67 5.31
CA GLY A 8 4.06 -3.01 5.72
C GLY A 8 5.13 -2.26 4.95
N ARG A 9 6.25 -2.05 5.63
CA ARG A 9 7.53 -1.57 5.09
C ARG A 9 8.51 -2.73 5.23
N PHE A 10 9.09 -3.15 4.12
CA PHE A 10 9.96 -4.30 4.11
C PHE A 10 11.29 -3.97 3.42
N GLU A 11 12.37 -4.52 3.94
CA GLU A 11 13.69 -4.41 3.31
C GLU A 11 13.70 -5.10 1.94
N GLN A 12 14.43 -4.52 0.99
CA GLN A 12 14.53 -5.02 -0.38
C GLN A 12 15.04 -6.47 -0.43
N ALA A 13 15.92 -6.87 0.49
CA ALA A 13 16.43 -8.23 0.62
C ALA A 13 15.32 -9.27 0.90
N SER A 14 14.16 -8.83 1.42
CA SER A 14 13.01 -9.69 1.74
C SER A 14 12.01 -9.86 0.59
N ASN A 15 12.36 -9.43 -0.63
CA ASN A 15 11.49 -9.40 -1.84
C ASN A 15 10.70 -10.70 -2.10
N LYS A 16 11.32 -11.86 -1.89
CA LYS A 16 10.69 -13.16 -2.17
C LYS A 16 9.53 -13.47 -1.21
N ARG A 17 9.72 -13.22 0.10
CA ARG A 17 8.69 -13.42 1.13
C ARG A 17 7.54 -12.44 0.95
N ILE A 18 7.86 -11.19 0.64
CA ILE A 18 6.88 -10.14 0.34
C ILE A 18 5.99 -10.52 -0.84
N ARG A 19 6.58 -10.96 -1.95
CA ARG A 19 5.81 -11.36 -3.14
C ARG A 19 4.86 -12.53 -2.84
N ILE A 20 5.31 -13.50 -2.03
CA ILE A 20 4.46 -14.63 -1.62
C ILE A 20 3.32 -14.13 -0.74
N PHE A 21 3.60 -13.29 0.25
CA PHE A 21 2.58 -12.70 1.12
C PHE A 21 1.54 -11.90 0.33
N VAL A 22 1.98 -10.99 -0.54
CA VAL A 22 1.12 -10.23 -1.45
C VAL A 22 0.26 -11.15 -2.32
N LYS A 23 0.85 -12.21 -2.88
CA LYS A 23 0.13 -13.18 -3.71
C LYS A 23 -0.91 -13.96 -2.90
N GLN A 24 -0.60 -14.31 -1.64
CA GLN A 24 -1.53 -14.97 -0.73
C GLN A 24 -2.71 -14.08 -0.35
N LEU A 25 -2.51 -12.76 -0.27
CA LEU A 25 -3.60 -11.82 -0.01
C LEU A 25 -4.59 -11.73 -1.17
N GLY A 26 -4.21 -12.15 -2.39
CA GLY A 26 -5.12 -12.17 -3.56
C GLY A 26 -5.61 -10.79 -4.01
N ILE A 27 -4.99 -9.73 -3.52
CA ILE A 27 -5.40 -8.33 -3.75
C ILE A 27 -4.36 -7.58 -4.58
N LYS A 28 -4.81 -6.56 -5.30
CA LYS A 28 -3.92 -5.64 -6.00
C LYS A 28 -3.22 -4.75 -4.99
N THR A 29 -1.91 -4.95 -4.84
CA THR A 29 -1.05 -4.09 -4.03
C THR A 29 -0.09 -3.31 -4.91
N TYR A 30 0.24 -2.09 -4.51
CA TYR A 30 1.24 -1.26 -5.16
C TYR A 30 2.49 -1.22 -4.30
N THR A 31 3.67 -1.32 -4.92
CA THR A 31 4.94 -1.14 -4.22
C THR A 31 5.46 0.26 -4.45
N LEU A 32 5.61 1.03 -3.38
CA LEU A 32 6.25 2.34 -3.42
C LEU A 32 7.71 2.22 -2.97
N GLN A 33 8.64 2.66 -3.81
CA GLN A 33 10.06 2.71 -3.48
C GLN A 33 10.34 4.12 -2.95
N GLN A 34 10.22 4.30 -1.63
CA GLN A 34 10.47 5.60 -0.97
C GLN A 34 11.94 5.79 -0.60
N GLU A 35 12.64 4.71 -0.24
CA GLU A 35 14.05 4.72 0.15
C GLU A 35 14.75 3.54 -0.53
N SER A 36 16.03 3.68 -0.92
CA SER A 36 16.77 2.68 -1.70
C SER A 36 16.65 1.26 -1.11
N ASP A 37 16.53 1.15 0.20
CA ASP A 37 16.58 -0.13 0.90
C ASP A 37 15.20 -0.70 1.26
N PHE A 38 14.11 0.07 1.08
CA PHE A 38 12.78 -0.32 1.56
C PHE A 38 11.71 -0.28 0.48
N LYS A 39 10.85 -1.30 0.51
CA LYS A 39 9.61 -1.37 -0.26
C LYS A 39 8.42 -1.21 0.67
N VAL A 40 7.59 -0.23 0.36
CA VAL A 40 6.31 -0.02 1.02
C VAL A 40 5.24 -0.72 0.20
N ILE A 41 4.36 -1.49 0.86
CA ILE A 41 3.23 -2.13 0.19
C ILE A 41 1.94 -1.42 0.55
N LEU A 42 1.26 -1.00 -0.50
CA LEU A 42 0.03 -0.21 -0.47
C LEU A 42 -1.14 -1.05 -0.98
N TYR A 43 -2.29 -0.95 -0.32
CA TYR A 43 -3.53 -1.62 -0.69
C TYR A 43 -4.64 -0.62 -0.97
N GLY A 44 -5.27 -0.78 -2.14
CA GLY A 44 -6.35 0.08 -2.60
C GLY A 44 -5.89 1.51 -2.92
N ALA A 45 -6.77 2.25 -3.59
CA ALA A 45 -6.64 3.68 -3.79
C ALA A 45 -8.02 4.29 -3.56
N TYR A 46 -8.11 5.17 -2.58
CA TYR A 46 -9.36 5.76 -2.11
C TYR A 46 -9.31 7.27 -2.34
N THR A 47 -10.44 7.85 -2.74
CA THR A 47 -10.55 9.28 -3.04
C THR A 47 -10.84 10.08 -1.77
N THR A 48 -11.52 9.47 -0.79
CA THR A 48 -11.84 10.09 0.49
C THR A 48 -11.19 9.36 1.66
N LYS A 49 -11.03 10.09 2.76
CA LYS A 49 -10.49 9.54 4.00
C LYS A 49 -11.48 8.60 4.66
N GLU A 50 -12.80 8.84 4.58
CA GLU A 50 -13.80 7.95 5.17
C GLU A 50 -13.80 6.56 4.51
N GLU A 51 -13.69 6.50 3.19
CA GLU A 51 -13.58 5.23 2.46
C GLU A 51 -12.33 4.46 2.88
N ALA A 52 -11.20 5.15 2.99
CA ALA A 52 -9.94 4.56 3.43
C ALA A 52 -10.03 4.03 4.88
N ILE A 53 -10.75 4.73 5.78
CA ILE A 53 -10.97 4.29 7.16
C ILE A 53 -11.80 3.00 7.22
N LYS A 54 -12.91 2.94 6.49
CA LYS A 54 -13.74 1.71 6.43
C LYS A 54 -12.93 0.54 5.89
N ALA A 55 -12.24 0.75 4.77
CA ALA A 55 -11.40 -0.28 4.17
C ALA A 55 -10.24 -0.70 5.09
N LEU A 56 -9.66 0.21 5.87
CA LEU A 56 -8.63 -0.10 6.84
C LEU A 56 -9.15 -1.01 7.95
N GLN A 57 -10.32 -0.70 8.51
CA GLN A 57 -10.93 -1.52 9.57
C GLN A 57 -11.19 -2.95 9.10
N ASP A 58 -11.77 -3.10 7.91
CA ASP A 58 -12.00 -4.41 7.29
C ASP A 58 -10.70 -5.15 7.02
N PHE A 59 -9.67 -4.44 6.54
CA PHE A 59 -8.36 -5.00 6.27
C PHE A 59 -7.68 -5.52 7.54
N LYS A 60 -7.69 -4.72 8.62
CA LYS A 60 -7.15 -5.12 9.92
C LYS A 60 -7.86 -6.35 10.48
N LYS A 61 -9.19 -6.38 10.39
CA LYS A 61 -10.00 -7.51 10.86
C LYS A 61 -9.73 -8.78 10.06
N ARG A 62 -9.51 -8.66 8.75
CA ARG A 62 -9.30 -9.81 7.86
C ARG A 62 -7.91 -10.41 7.97
N TYR A 63 -6.88 -9.58 8.13
CA TYR A 63 -5.48 -10.01 8.03
C TYR A 63 -4.70 -9.89 9.34
N ASN A 64 -5.32 -9.36 10.41
CA ASN A 64 -4.70 -9.13 11.72
C ASN A 64 -3.35 -8.41 11.60
N THR A 65 -3.37 -7.21 11.01
CA THR A 65 -2.16 -6.41 10.73
C THR A 65 -2.27 -5.01 11.32
N ASP A 66 -1.14 -4.40 11.61
CA ASP A 66 -1.02 -2.99 12.04
C ASP A 66 -1.00 -2.01 10.86
N ALA A 67 -1.80 -2.27 9.82
CA ALA A 67 -1.87 -1.38 8.67
C ALA A 67 -2.33 0.04 9.08
N PHE A 68 -1.98 1.03 8.27
CA PHE A 68 -2.40 2.42 8.47
C PHE A 68 -2.65 3.11 7.14
N ILE A 69 -3.44 4.19 7.17
CA ILE A 69 -3.72 4.99 5.98
C ILE A 69 -2.53 5.91 5.73
N VAL A 70 -2.12 5.96 4.48
CA VAL A 70 -1.14 6.92 3.98
C VAL A 70 -1.77 7.77 2.90
N GLU A 71 -1.45 9.06 2.95
CA GLU A 71 -1.73 9.98 1.85
C GLU A 71 -0.65 9.80 0.79
N TYR A 72 -1.08 9.58 -0.46
CA TYR A 72 -0.20 9.50 -1.60
C TYR A 72 -0.66 10.49 -2.67
N HIS A 73 0.27 11.33 -3.08
CA HIS A 73 0.09 12.18 -4.25
C HIS A 73 0.57 11.37 -5.45
N PHE A 74 -0.36 10.90 -6.29
CA PHE A 74 0.00 10.54 -7.66
C PHE A 74 0.62 11.79 -8.28
N LYS A 75 1.96 11.86 -8.34
CA LYS A 75 2.62 12.74 -9.30
C LYS A 75 2.30 12.14 -10.66
N THR A 76 1.15 12.52 -11.23
CA THR A 76 0.98 12.47 -12.67
C THR A 76 2.09 13.33 -13.25
N ARG A 77 3.24 12.71 -13.58
CA ARG A 77 4.06 13.21 -14.68
C ARG A 77 3.20 13.01 -15.91
N LEU A 78 2.28 13.95 -16.13
CA LEU A 78 1.88 14.31 -17.48
C LEU A 78 3.21 14.68 -18.14
N PHE A 79 3.73 13.78 -18.96
CA PHE A 79 4.78 14.12 -19.90
C PHE A 79 4.23 15.30 -20.68
N ASN A 80 4.75 16.49 -20.38
CA ASN A 80 4.53 17.65 -21.22
C ASN A 80 5.10 17.25 -22.58
N LYS A 81 4.21 17.27 -23.57
CA LYS A 81 4.48 16.83 -24.94
C LYS A 81 5.45 17.78 -25.63
#